data_AF-A0A1I5CIC6-F1
#
_entry.id   AF-A0A1I5CIC6-F1
#
_cell.length_a   1.000
_cell.length_b   1.000
_cell.length_c   1.000
_cell.angle_alpha   90.00
_cell.angle_beta   90.00
_cell.angle_gamma   90.00
#
_symmetry.space_group_name_H-M   'P 1'
#
loop_
_entity.id
_entity.type
_entity.pdbx_description
1 polymer ?
#
loop_
_entity_poly.entity_id
_entity_poly.type
_entity_poly.pdbx_seq_one_letter_code
_entity_poly.pdbx_strand_id
1 'polypeptide(L)'
;MNILIYKTFYVFFNVIEIILFVYIISSWFPIPNGIKKILLTLINPFLDPIRFLLKRSIFNTSVSDFSPIIGIVILSYLQNVLSQLIA
;
A
#
# COMPACT_ATOMS: atom_id res chain seq x y z
N MET A 1 6.46 12.10 24.16
CA MET A 1 5.31 12.18 23.23
C MET A 1 5.70 11.80 21.81
N ASN A 2 6.72 12.44 21.22
CA ASN A 2 7.16 12.22 19.83
C ASN A 2 7.51 10.77 19.50
N ILE A 3 8.18 10.05 20.41
CA ILE A 3 8.54 8.64 20.21
C ILE A 3 7.31 7.72 20.10
N LEU A 4 6.24 8.06 20.80
CA LEU A 4 5.01 7.26 20.84
C LEU A 4 4.20 7.49 19.56
N ILE A 5 4.13 8.75 19.12
CA ILE A 5 3.54 9.14 17.82
C ILE A 5 4.29 8.47 16.68
N TYR A 6 5.63 8.55 16.67
CA TYR A 6 6.47 7.88 15.68
C TYR A 6 6.20 6.37 15.61
N LYS A 7 6.22 5.69 16.77
CA LYS A 7 5.96 4.25 16.83
C LYS A 7 4.57 3.88 16.31
N THR A 8 3.54 4.66 16.63
CA THR A 8 2.18 4.41 16.15
C THR A 8 2.11 4.48 14.63
N PHE A 9 2.67 5.54 14.01
CA PHE A 9 2.70 5.65 12.55
C PHE A 9 3.54 4.55 11.91
N TYR A 10 4.72 4.25 12.48
CA TYR A 10 5.59 3.18 12.00
C TYR A 10 4.85 1.84 11.95
N VAL A 11 4.17 1.46 13.04
CA VAL A 11 3.37 0.23 13.09
C VAL A 11 2.22 0.28 12.09
N PHE A 12 1.53 1.42 11.95
CA PHE A 12 0.44 1.59 10.99
C PHE A 12 0.88 1.35 9.53
N PHE A 13 1.97 2.00 9.09
CA PHE A 13 2.48 1.80 7.73
C PHE A 13 2.98 0.37 7.51
N ASN A 14 3.65 -0.22 8.50
CA ASN A 14 4.12 -1.60 8.42
C ASN A 14 2.95 -2.60 8.28
N VAL A 15 1.84 -2.38 8.98
CA VAL A 15 0.62 -3.20 8.81
C VAL A 15 0.06 -3.10 7.40
N ILE A 16 -0.01 -1.89 6.81
CA ILE A 16 -0.46 -1.72 5.42
C ILE A 16 0.51 -2.40 4.46
N GLU A 17 1.80 -2.30 4.68
CA GLU A 17 2.84 -2.94 3.86
C GLU A 17 2.69 -4.46 3.85
N ILE A 18 2.45 -5.06 5.01
CA ILE A 18 2.17 -6.50 5.15
C ILE A 18 0.90 -6.88 4.39
N ILE A 19 -0.21 -6.13 4.55
CA ILE A 19 -1.46 -6.42 3.82
C ILE A 19 -1.24 -6.33 2.31
N LEU A 20 -0.45 -5.35 1.85
CA LEU A 20 -0.12 -5.17 0.45
C LEU A 20 0.77 -6.31 -0.08
N PHE A 21 1.71 -6.81 0.72
CA PHE A 21 2.46 -8.03 0.41
C PHE A 21 1.56 -9.25 0.29
N VAL A 22 0.64 -9.45 1.24
CA VAL A 22 -0.33 -10.54 1.20
C VAL A 22 -1.23 -10.40 -0.04
N TYR A 23 -1.60 -9.19 -0.45
CA TYR A 23 -2.34 -8.94 -1.70
C TYR A 23 -1.56 -9.42 -2.93
N ILE A 24 -0.28 -9.06 -3.02
CA ILE A 24 0.58 -9.47 -4.15
C ILE A 24 0.73 -10.98 -4.18
N ILE A 25 1.04 -11.62 -3.05
CA ILE A 25 1.16 -13.08 -2.97
C ILE A 25 -0.19 -13.75 -3.30
N SER A 26 -1.30 -13.19 -2.80
CA SER A 26 -2.66 -13.65 -3.11
C SER A 26 -3.01 -13.52 -4.58
N SER A 27 -2.32 -12.69 -5.36
CA SER A 27 -2.54 -12.60 -6.81
C SER A 27 -1.95 -13.80 -7.55
N TRP A 28 -0.95 -14.46 -6.98
CA TRP A 28 -0.27 -15.62 -7.58
C TRP A 28 -0.93 -16.96 -7.22
N PHE A 29 -1.67 -17.01 -6.11
CA PHE A 29 -2.36 -18.23 -5.66
C PHE A 29 -3.89 -18.10 -5.76
N PRO A 30 -4.61 -19.18 -6.10
CA PRO A 30 -6.07 -19.19 -6.08
C PRO A 30 -6.58 -19.13 -4.63
N ILE A 31 -7.12 -17.98 -4.23
CA ILE A 31 -7.70 -17.76 -2.89
C ILE A 31 -9.23 -17.74 -2.97
N PRO A 32 -9.96 -18.27 -1.96
CA PRO A 32 -11.42 -18.16 -1.88
C PRO A 32 -11.94 -16.72 -2.08
N ASN A 33 -13.01 -16.58 -2.85
CA ASN A 33 -13.59 -15.27 -3.22
C ASN A 33 -13.94 -14.38 -2.01
N GLY A 34 -14.37 -14.97 -0.90
CA GLY A 34 -14.67 -14.23 0.34
C GLY A 34 -13.42 -13.53 0.91
N ILE A 35 -12.31 -14.25 1.02
CA ILE A 35 -11.03 -13.73 1.53
C ILE A 35 -10.49 -12.67 0.56
N LYS A 36 -10.54 -12.93 -0.75
CA LYS A 36 -10.13 -11.96 -1.78
C LYS A 36 -10.92 -10.65 -1.69
N LYS A 37 -12.23 -10.71 -1.44
CA LYS A 37 -13.08 -9.52 -1.30
C LYS A 37 -12.75 -8.72 -0.05
N ILE A 38 -12.46 -9.38 1.08
CA ILE A 38 -12.01 -8.71 2.31
C ILE A 38 -10.69 -8.00 2.05
N LEU A 39 -9.75 -8.69 1.42
CA LEU A 39 -8.43 -8.16 1.16
C LEU A 39 -8.46 -6.96 0.19
N LEU A 40 -9.30 -7.05 -0.85
CA LEU A 40 -9.59 -5.91 -1.75
C LEU A 40 -10.21 -4.73 -0.99
N THR A 41 -11.17 -4.96 -0.10
CA THR A 41 -11.78 -3.89 0.70
C THR A 41 -10.77 -3.16 1.57
N LEU A 42 -9.79 -3.88 2.13
CA LEU A 42 -8.74 -3.30 2.96
C LEU A 42 -7.71 -2.51 2.15
N ILE A 43 -7.35 -3.00 0.96
CA ILE A 43 -6.23 -2.45 0.19
C ILE A 43 -6.65 -1.40 -0.87
N ASN A 44 -7.86 -1.50 -1.41
CA ASN A 44 -8.40 -0.56 -2.40
C ASN A 44 -8.39 0.91 -1.96
N PRO A 45 -8.75 1.30 -0.72
CA PRO A 45 -8.65 2.71 -0.32
C PRO A 45 -7.23 3.27 -0.45
N PHE A 46 -6.20 2.41 -0.42
CA PHE A 46 -4.81 2.78 -0.64
C PHE A 46 -4.40 2.67 -2.13
N LEU A 47 -4.79 1.60 -2.83
CA LEU A 47 -4.40 1.37 -4.23
C LEU A 47 -5.20 2.17 -5.25
N ASP A 48 -6.45 2.52 -4.99
CA ASP A 48 -7.30 3.25 -5.95
C ASP A 48 -6.80 4.67 -6.23
N PRO A 49 -6.37 5.47 -5.23
CA PRO A 49 -5.68 6.72 -5.47
C PRO A 49 -4.41 6.54 -6.31
N ILE A 50 -3.63 5.49 -6.03
CA ILE A 50 -2.40 5.19 -6.79
C ILE A 50 -2.74 4.86 -8.24
N ARG A 51 -3.72 3.99 -8.47
CA ARG A 51 -4.24 3.65 -9.82
C ARG A 51 -4.71 4.90 -10.56
N PHE A 52 -5.42 5.79 -9.88
CA PHE A 52 -5.89 7.05 -10.46
C PHE A 52 -4.72 7.93 -10.89
N LEU A 53 -3.70 8.08 -10.05
CA LEU A 53 -2.48 8.85 -10.37
C LEU A 53 -1.71 8.21 -11.53
N LEU A 54 -1.56 6.88 -11.55
CA LEU A 54 -0.86 6.16 -12.61
C LEU A 54 -1.55 6.31 -13.96
N LYS A 55 -2.88 6.20 -13.99
CA LYS A 55 -3.67 6.41 -15.20
C LYS A 55 -3.53 7.83 -15.77
N ARG A 56 -3.25 8.82 -14.91
CA ARG A 56 -3.02 10.21 -15.33
C ARG A 56 -1.54 10.54 -15.59
N SER A 57 -0.63 9.59 -15.35
CA SER A 57 0.81 9.77 -15.53
C SER A 57 1.27 9.36 -16.94
N ILE A 58 2.57 9.51 -17.19
CA ILE A 58 3.24 9.05 -18.42
C ILE A 58 3.07 7.52 -18.59
N PHE A 59 2.92 6.79 -17.48
CA PHE A 59 2.60 5.38 -17.45
C PHE A 59 1.11 5.12 -17.66
N ASN A 60 0.47 5.79 -18.63
CA ASN A 60 -0.96 5.71 -19.00
C ASN A 60 -1.39 4.26 -19.34
N THR A 61 -1.40 3.43 -18.30
CA THR A 61 -1.57 2.00 -18.34
C THR A 61 -2.90 1.74 -17.67
N SER A 62 -3.79 1.08 -18.40
CA SER A 62 -5.01 0.49 -17.83
C SER A 62 -4.68 -0.67 -16.88
N VAL A 63 -3.42 -1.07 -16.84
CA VAL A 63 -2.94 -2.27 -16.17
C VAL A 63 -2.74 -1.95 -14.70
N SER A 64 -3.71 -2.40 -13.88
CA SER A 64 -3.67 -2.34 -12.42
C SER A 64 -2.43 -3.02 -11.80
N ASP A 65 -1.61 -3.70 -12.59
CA ASP A 65 -0.56 -4.62 -12.14
C ASP A 65 0.66 -3.91 -11.53
N PHE A 66 0.91 -2.64 -11.87
CA PHE A 66 2.01 -1.87 -11.25
C PHE A 66 1.63 -1.18 -9.94
N SER A 67 0.33 -1.00 -9.68
CA SER A 67 -0.18 -0.26 -8.51
C SER A 67 0.35 -0.81 -7.18
N PRO A 68 0.41 -2.14 -6.95
CA PRO A 68 0.93 -2.68 -5.69
C PRO A 68 2.42 -2.34 -5.50
N ILE A 69 3.25 -2.53 -6.52
CA ILE A 69 4.69 -2.26 -6.46
C ILE A 69 4.93 -0.78 -6.15
N ILE A 70 4.20 0.10 -6.84
CA ILE A 70 4.29 1.55 -6.62
C ILE A 70 3.76 1.91 -5.24
N GLY A 71 2.75 1.19 -4.75
CA GLY A 71 2.27 1.29 -3.37
C GLY A 71 3.35 0.99 -2.33
N ILE A 72 4.17 -0.04 -2.52
CA ILE A 72 5.33 -0.33 -1.65
C ILE A 72 6.28 0.86 -1.63
N VAL A 73 6.67 1.36 -2.81
CA VAL A 73 7.61 2.48 -2.92
C VAL A 73 7.07 3.74 -2.23
N ILE A 74 5.78 4.05 -2.43
CA ILE A 74 5.10 5.17 -1.77
C ILE A 74 5.09 4.98 -0.25
N LEU A 75 4.76 3.77 0.25
CA LEU A 75 4.79 3.47 1.69
C LEU A 75 6.18 3.70 2.29
N SER A 76 7.21 3.12 1.68
CA SER A 76 8.59 3.26 2.17
C SER A 76 9.04 4.72 2.15
N TYR A 77 8.67 5.47 1.11
CA TYR A 77 8.94 6.90 1.04
C TYR A 77 8.22 7.68 2.16
N LEU A 78 6.93 7.45 2.38
CA LEU A 78 6.18 8.10 3.47
C LEU A 78 6.77 7.79 4.85
N GLN A 79 7.17 6.53 5.11
CA GLN A 79 7.81 6.15 6.36
C GLN A 79 9.13 6.92 6.58
N ASN A 80 9.95 7.06 5.53
CA ASN A 80 11.20 7.83 5.60
C ASN A 80 10.99 9.33 5.79
N VAL A 81 9.99 9.92 5.12
CA VAL A 81 9.66 11.33 5.32
C VAL A 81 9.18 11.57 6.75
N LEU A 82 8.31 10.68 7.27
CA LEU A 82 7.83 10.79 8.65
C LEU A 82 8.94 10.60 9.69
N SER A 83 9.88 9.69 9.46
CA SER A 83 11.03 9.52 10.35
C SER A 83 11.90 10.78 10.39
N GLN A 84 12.12 11.42 9.24
CA GLN A 84 12.86 12.68 9.16
C GLN A 84 12.12 13.88 9.78
N LEU A 85 10.79 13.92 9.72
CA LEU A 85 9.98 15.00 10.29
C LEU A 85 9.84 14.92 11.81
N ILE A 86 9.94 13.72 12.38
CA ILE A 86 9.71 13.46 13.81
C ILE A 86 11.03 13.30 14.59
N ALA A 87 12.13 12.99 13.89
CA ALA A 87 13.50 13.01 14.43
C ALA A 87 13.97 14.43 14.73
#